data_AF-A0A524MDM6-F1
#
_entry.id   AF-A0A524MDM6-F1
#
_cell.length_a   1.000
_cell.length_b   1.000
_cell.length_c   1.000
_cell.angle_alpha   90.00
_cell.angle_beta   90.00
_cell.angle_gamma   90.00
#
_symmetry.space_group_name_H-M   'P 1'
#
loop_
_entity.id
_entity.type
_entity.pdbx_description
1 polymer ?
#
loop_
_entity_poly.entity_id
_entity_poly.type
_entity_poly.pdbx_seq_one_letter_code
_entity_poly.pdbx_strand_id
1 'polypeptide(L)'
;MLRLAGGYTKRANSINPHFGSTHPLHEKIAHCEEAYRERGLPTIFRLTPFSQTSNLDEALAMAGYEAFDYSLVMAATLANWLRTRGSCRRCGLSVRSVYCPGPSPTRPWSSHRLLDPSLGT
;
A
#
# COMPACT_ATOMS: atom_id res chain seq x y z
N MET A 1 -3.28 -9.94 -2.76
CA MET A 1 -1.96 -10.50 -2.38
C MET A 1 -1.51 -9.88 -1.06
N LEU A 2 -1.11 -10.71 -0.09
CA LEU A 2 -0.51 -10.26 1.17
C LEU A 2 1.01 -10.17 1.00
N ARG A 3 1.64 -9.12 1.54
CA ARG A 3 3.11 -9.03 1.59
C ARG A 3 3.56 -8.93 3.03
N LEU A 4 4.28 -9.95 3.48
CA LEU A 4 4.65 -10.19 4.87
C LEU A 4 6.16 -10.38 4.99
N ALA A 5 6.93 -9.54 4.29
CA ALA A 5 8.38 -9.69 4.19
C ALA A 5 9.13 -9.33 5.48
N GLY A 6 8.45 -8.83 6.53
CA GLY A 6 9.06 -8.44 7.81
C GLY A 6 10.08 -7.30 7.69
N GLY A 7 10.19 -6.67 6.51
CA GLY A 7 11.21 -5.67 6.21
C GLY A 7 10.85 -4.29 6.75
N TYR A 8 11.81 -3.37 6.69
CA TYR A 8 11.68 -2.02 7.25
C TYR A 8 10.83 -1.04 6.41
N THR A 9 10.06 -1.49 5.41
CA THR A 9 9.33 -0.56 4.53
C THR A 9 7.84 -0.90 4.38
N LYS A 10 7.01 0.14 4.29
CA LYS A 10 5.56 0.03 4.03
C LYS A 10 5.23 -0.77 2.76
N ARG A 11 6.08 -0.66 1.73
CA ARG A 11 5.92 -1.38 0.45
C ARG A 11 6.17 -2.88 0.57
N ALA A 12 7.06 -3.28 1.47
CA ALA A 12 7.34 -4.68 1.76
C ALA A 12 6.22 -5.32 2.59
N ASN A 13 5.49 -4.52 3.39
CA ASN A 13 4.46 -4.98 4.32
C ASN A 13 3.08 -4.36 4.05
N SER A 14 2.50 -4.64 2.88
CA SER A 14 1.15 -4.15 2.52
C SER A 14 0.33 -5.14 1.70
N ILE A 15 -0.98 -5.09 1.91
CA ILE A 15 -1.99 -5.80 1.13
C ILE A 15 -2.19 -5.07 -0.19
N ASN A 16 -2.18 -5.85 -1.28
CA ASN A 16 -2.43 -5.37 -2.63
C ASN A 16 -3.69 -6.05 -3.19
N PRO A 17 -4.84 -5.34 -3.20
CA PRO A 17 -6.10 -5.85 -3.73
C PRO A 17 -6.13 -5.66 -5.25
N HIS A 18 -5.60 -6.64 -5.98
CA HIS A 18 -5.57 -6.62 -7.45
C HIS A 18 -6.81 -7.25 -8.09
N PHE A 19 -7.36 -8.27 -7.45
CA PHE A 19 -8.41 -9.11 -8.03
C PHE A 19 -9.69 -9.03 -7.20
N GLY A 20 -10.82 -9.04 -7.90
CA GLY A 20 -12.11 -9.30 -7.29
C GLY A 20 -12.15 -10.68 -6.63
N SER A 21 -13.06 -10.87 -5.68
CA SER A 21 -13.32 -12.15 -5.02
C SER A 21 -14.80 -12.33 -4.82
N THR A 22 -15.24 -13.59 -4.77
CA THR A 22 -16.63 -13.93 -4.46
C THR A 22 -16.97 -13.83 -2.95
N HIS A 23 -15.95 -13.79 -2.08
CA HIS A 23 -16.15 -13.68 -0.63
C HIS A 23 -16.57 -12.28 -0.18
N PRO A 24 -17.38 -12.17 0.89
CA PRO A 24 -17.74 -10.91 1.51
C PRO A 24 -16.49 -10.11 1.92
N LEU A 25 -16.54 -8.80 1.69
CA LEU A 25 -15.37 -7.96 1.85
C LEU A 25 -14.90 -7.81 3.30
N HIS A 26 -15.85 -7.80 4.24
CA HIS A 26 -15.56 -7.71 5.68
C HIS A 26 -14.78 -8.93 6.18
N GLU A 27 -15.13 -10.14 5.74
CA GLU A 27 -14.40 -11.38 6.10
C GLU A 27 -12.96 -11.32 5.59
N LYS A 28 -12.76 -10.77 4.40
CA LYS A 28 -11.42 -10.61 3.83
C LYS A 28 -10.57 -9.60 4.58
N ILE A 29 -11.16 -8.48 4.99
CA ILE A 29 -10.47 -7.46 5.80
C ILE A 29 -10.04 -8.09 7.12
N ALA A 30 -10.95 -8.76 7.83
CA ALA A 30 -10.66 -9.45 9.09
C ALA A 30 -9.57 -10.53 8.93
N HIS A 31 -9.62 -11.32 7.86
CA HIS A 31 -8.58 -12.32 7.57
C HIS A 31 -7.21 -11.68 7.32
N CYS A 32 -7.17 -10.55 6.61
CA CYS A 32 -5.93 -9.80 6.40
C CYS A 32 -5.40 -9.25 7.73
N GLU A 33 -6.28 -8.71 8.57
CA GLU A 33 -5.90 -8.18 9.89
C GLU A 33 -5.31 -9.25 10.79
N GLU A 34 -5.92 -10.44 10.84
CA GLU A 34 -5.37 -11.58 11.59
C GLU A 34 -3.96 -11.92 11.13
N ALA A 35 -3.77 -12.09 9.82
CA ALA A 35 -2.48 -12.50 9.27
C ALA A 35 -1.36 -11.49 9.57
N TYR A 36 -1.67 -10.20 9.61
CA TYR A 36 -0.71 -9.14 9.97
C TYR A 36 -0.48 -9.08 11.48
N ARG A 37 -1.55 -9.24 12.28
CA ARG A 37 -1.49 -9.24 13.75
C ARG A 37 -0.65 -10.38 14.29
N GLU A 38 -0.81 -11.60 13.78
CA GLU A 38 0.01 -12.77 14.12
C GLU A 38 1.51 -12.52 13.95
N ARG A 39 1.89 -11.58 13.07
CA ARG A 39 3.28 -11.26 12.72
C ARG A 39 3.77 -9.96 13.38
N GLY A 40 2.96 -9.35 14.24
CA GLY A 40 3.28 -8.07 14.86
C GLY A 40 3.43 -6.92 13.85
N LEU A 41 2.85 -7.05 12.67
CA LEU A 41 2.93 -6.05 11.60
C LEU A 41 1.65 -5.21 11.57
N PRO A 42 1.74 -3.91 11.22
CA PRO A 42 0.56 -3.11 10.98
C PRO A 42 -0.12 -3.54 9.68
N THR A 43 -1.45 -3.66 9.71
CA THR A 43 -2.26 -3.95 8.51
C THR A 43 -2.33 -2.70 7.64
N ILE A 44 -1.81 -2.79 6.41
CA ILE A 44 -1.75 -1.67 5.48
C ILE A 44 -2.33 -2.09 4.14
N PHE A 45 -3.34 -1.38 3.63
CA PHE A 45 -3.89 -1.60 2.29
C PHE A 45 -3.34 -0.57 1.30
N ARG A 46 -2.79 -1.04 0.17
CA ARG A 46 -2.30 -0.19 -0.91
C ARG A 46 -3.26 -0.26 -2.09
N LEU A 47 -4.06 0.78 -2.27
CA LEU A 47 -5.07 0.81 -3.33
C LEU A 47 -4.55 1.50 -4.58
N THR A 48 -4.58 0.79 -5.69
CA THR A 48 -4.25 1.33 -7.01
C THR A 48 -5.53 1.57 -7.81
N PRO A 49 -5.57 2.55 -8.74
CA PRO A 49 -6.73 2.76 -9.62
C PRO A 49 -7.13 1.54 -10.45
N PHE A 50 -6.20 0.59 -10.60
CA PHE A 50 -6.41 -0.69 -11.29
C PHE A 50 -7.03 -1.77 -10.40
N SER A 51 -7.30 -1.47 -9.13
CA SER A 51 -8.02 -2.39 -8.24
C SER A 51 -9.47 -2.49 -8.70
N GLN A 52 -9.97 -3.71 -8.90
CA GLN A 52 -11.30 -3.96 -9.48
C GLN A 52 -12.44 -3.89 -8.46
N THR A 53 -12.18 -3.48 -7.22
CA THR A 53 -13.13 -3.58 -6.11
C THR A 53 -13.72 -2.22 -5.79
N SER A 54 -14.82 -1.87 -6.45
CA SER A 54 -15.47 -0.54 -6.40
C SER A 54 -15.99 -0.13 -5.01
N ASN A 55 -16.18 -1.08 -4.10
CA ASN A 55 -16.68 -0.85 -2.74
C ASN A 55 -15.59 -0.99 -1.65
N LEU A 56 -14.31 -1.11 -2.05
CA LEU A 56 -13.22 -1.34 -1.11
C LEU A 56 -12.88 -0.11 -0.26
N ASP A 57 -12.90 1.07 -0.85
CA ASP A 57 -12.67 2.32 -0.13
C ASP A 57 -13.70 2.51 1.01
N GLU A 58 -14.97 2.27 0.72
CA GLU A 58 -16.07 2.38 1.70
C GLU A 58 -15.97 1.32 2.79
N ALA A 59 -15.66 0.07 2.43
CA ALA A 59 -15.50 -1.00 3.42
C ALA A 59 -14.31 -0.77 4.35
N LEU A 60 -13.20 -0.24 3.83
CA LEU A 60 -12.05 0.15 4.64
C LEU A 60 -12.39 1.33 5.56
N ALA A 61 -13.11 2.33 5.07
CA ALA A 61 -13.57 3.45 5.89
C ALA A 61 -14.50 2.98 7.02
N MET A 62 -15.45 2.09 6.75
CA MET A 62 -16.31 1.48 7.78
C MET A 62 -15.53 0.64 8.80
N ALA A 63 -14.42 0.02 8.38
CA ALA A 63 -13.51 -0.70 9.26
C ALA A 63 -12.53 0.23 10.01
N GLY A 64 -12.69 1.55 9.92
CA GLY A 64 -11.89 2.54 10.64
C GLY A 64 -10.53 2.83 10.02
N TYR A 65 -10.34 2.52 8.73
CA TYR A 65 -9.10 2.87 8.03
C TYR A 65 -9.14 4.29 7.47
N GLU A 66 -8.00 4.96 7.52
CA GLU A 66 -7.80 6.29 6.96
C GLU A 66 -6.72 6.29 5.89
N ALA A 67 -6.91 7.10 4.85
CA ALA A 67 -5.91 7.32 3.81
C ALA A 67 -4.78 8.20 4.35
N PHE A 68 -3.53 7.75 4.27
CA PHE A 68 -2.38 8.44 4.90
C PHE A 68 -1.16 8.65 4.00
N ASP A 69 -1.10 8.05 2.81
CA ASP A 69 0.06 8.17 1.91
C ASP A 69 -0.41 8.04 0.44
N TYR A 70 0.05 8.94 -0.42
CA TYR A 70 -0.27 8.96 -1.84
C TYR A 70 1.01 8.73 -2.63
N SER A 71 0.98 7.80 -3.57
CA SER A 71 2.12 7.52 -4.45
C SER A 71 1.73 7.71 -5.90
N LEU A 72 2.66 8.09 -6.76
CA LEU A 72 2.43 8.08 -8.21
C LEU A 72 2.97 6.77 -8.81
N VAL A 73 2.18 6.12 -9.66
CA VAL A 73 2.63 5.06 -10.56
C VAL A 73 3.01 5.69 -11.88
N MET A 74 4.25 5.47 -12.29
CA MET A 74 4.74 5.95 -13.59
C MET A 74 4.76 4.77 -14.55
N ALA A 75 4.07 4.90 -15.69
CA ALA A 75 4.07 3.90 -16.74
C ALA A 75 4.55 4.52 -18.06
N ALA A 76 5.39 3.78 -18.77
CA ALA A 76 5.83 4.13 -20.13
C ALA A 76 5.95 2.84 -20.94
N THR A 77 5.66 2.91 -22.24
CA THR A 77 5.98 1.80 -23.13
C THR A 77 7.49 1.74 -23.32
N LEU A 78 8.05 0.52 -23.41
CA LEU A 78 9.49 0.33 -23.61
C LEU A 78 9.98 1.05 -24.89
N ALA A 79 9.18 0.98 -25.96
CA ALA A 79 9.47 1.71 -27.19
C ALA A 79 9.54 3.22 -26.98
N ASN A 80 8.68 3.79 -26.12
CA ASN A 80 8.74 5.22 -25.79
C ASN A 80 9.97 5.57 -24.96
N TRP A 81 10.33 4.72 -23.99
CA TRP A 81 11.50 4.92 -23.15
C TRP A 81 12.81 4.94 -23.96
N LEU A 82 12.95 4.03 -24.93
CA LEU A 82 14.10 3.98 -25.84
C LEU A 82 14.18 5.23 -26.74
N ARG A 83 13.04 5.72 -27.24
CA ARG A 83 12.99 6.92 -28.10
C ARG A 83 13.35 8.21 -27.35
N THR A 84 12.97 8.32 -26.08
CA THR A 84 13.19 9.55 -25.30
C THR A 84 14.53 9.58 -24.55
N ARG A 85 15.42 8.58 -24.78
CA ARG A 85 16.68 8.37 -24.04
C ARG A 85 16.51 8.53 -22.53
N GLY A 86 15.42 7.97 -21.98
CA GLY A 86 15.14 8.05 -20.54
C GLY A 86 14.51 9.36 -20.05
N SER A 87 14.17 10.32 -20.91
CA SER A 87 13.37 11.48 -20.47
C SER A 87 11.88 11.09 -20.35
N CYS A 88 11.39 10.85 -19.12
CA CYS A 88 9.95 10.80 -18.86
C CYS A 88 9.44 12.25 -18.76
N ARG A 89 8.76 12.72 -19.81
CA ARG A 89 7.90 13.90 -19.72
C ARG A 89 6.47 13.41 -19.48
N ARG A 90 6.13 13.25 -18.20
CA ARG A 90 4.76 13.06 -17.68
C ARG A 90 4.10 11.71 -17.99
N CYS A 91 4.59 10.68 -17.30
CA CYS A 91 3.99 9.37 -17.19
C CYS A 91 3.12 9.32 -15.91
N GLY A 92 1.85 9.77 -15.99
CA GLY A 92 1.00 10.02 -14.82
C GLY A 92 -0.09 8.96 -14.60
N LEU A 93 0.12 8.07 -13.63
CA LEU A 93 -0.96 7.37 -12.93
C LEU A 93 -0.80 7.69 -11.43
N SER A 94 -1.90 7.98 -10.74
CA SER A 94 -1.88 8.25 -9.29
C SER A 94 -2.35 7.02 -8.52
N VAL A 95 -1.56 6.51 -7.59
CA VAL A 95 -2.02 5.56 -6.55
C VAL A 95 -2.77 6.39 -5.53
N ARG A 96 -4.06 6.08 -5.38
CA ARG A 96 -4.98 7.05 -4.80
C ARG A 96 -5.03 7.00 -3.29
N SER A 97 -4.61 5.93 -2.61
CA SER A 97 -4.53 5.91 -1.14
C SER A 97 -3.76 4.69 -0.62
N VAL A 98 -2.90 4.90 0.37
CA VAL A 98 -2.51 3.86 1.33
C VAL A 98 -3.36 4.05 2.58
N TYR A 99 -4.03 2.99 3.03
CA TYR A 99 -4.91 2.98 4.19
C TYR A 99 -4.22 2.33 5.39
N CYS A 100 -4.32 2.96 6.56
CA CYS A 100 -3.87 2.45 7.86
C CYS A 100 -5.08 2.44 8.81
N PRO A 101 -5.19 1.49 9.74
CA PRO A 101 -6.17 1.60 10.82
C PRO A 101 -5.98 2.95 11.54
N GLY A 102 -7.09 3.60 11.88
CA GLY A 102 -7.14 4.86 12.64
C GLY A 102 -6.31 4.82 13.92
N PRO A 103 -6.11 5.97 14.60
CA PRO A 103 -4.95 6.27 15.45
C PRO A 103 -4.59 5.14 16.41
N SER A 104 -3.67 4.27 15.98
CA SER A 104 -3.01 3.33 16.85
C SER A 104 -1.88 4.07 17.60
N PRO A 105 -1.68 3.80 18.91
CA PRO A 105 -0.66 4.46 19.71
C PRO A 105 0.77 4.12 19.29
N THR A 106 0.95 3.14 18.40
CA THR A 106 2.24 2.70 17.86
C THR A 106 2.42 3.26 16.45
N ARG A 107 2.91 4.50 16.34
CA ARG A 107 3.35 5.10 15.07
C ARG A 107 4.87 4.96 14.88
N PRO A 108 5.41 3.88 14.27
CA PRO A 108 6.81 3.85 13.88
C PRO A 108 7.09 4.51 12.51
N TRP A 109 6.06 4.77 11.69
CA TRP A 109 6.26 5.12 10.29
C TRP A 109 5.93 6.58 9.95
N SER A 110 6.50 7.53 10.71
CA SER A 110 6.62 8.91 10.23
C SER A 110 7.59 8.92 9.05
N SER A 111 7.23 9.62 7.98
CA SER A 111 8.01 9.79 6.74
C SER A 111 9.42 10.39 6.94
N HIS A 112 9.82 10.71 8.18
CA HIS A 112 11.04 11.43 8.53
C HIS A 112 12.08 10.63 9.33
N ARG A 113 11.83 9.36 9.72
CA ARG A 113 12.78 8.64 10.60
C ARG A 113 13.27 7.30 10.04
N LEU A 114 13.77 7.31 8.80
CA LEU A 114 14.54 6.19 8.21
C LEU A 114 15.84 6.67 7.52
N LEU A 115 16.36 7.82 7.94
CA LEU A 115 17.74 8.23 7.65
C LEU A 115 18.43 8.52 8.99
N ASP A 116 18.64 7.48 9.79
CA ASP A 116 19.71 7.52 10.79
C ASP A 116 20.77 6.49 10.36
N PRO A 117 21.93 6.92 9.84
CA PRO A 117 23.00 6.02 9.42
C PRO A 117 23.79 5.41 10.60
N SER A 118 23.34 5.56 11.85
CA SER A 118 24.16 5.20 13.03
C SER A 118 24.02 3.77 13.57
N LEU A 119 23.29 2.87 12.92
CA LEU A 119 23.29 1.45 13.30
C LEU A 119 23.98 0.59 12.24
N GLY A 120 25.30 0.82 12.14
CA GLY A 120 26.26 -0.13 11.62
C GLY A 120 27.36 -0.31 12.65
N THR A 121 27.37 -1.43 13.35
CA THR A 121 28.56 -2.04 13.95
C THR A 121 28.40 -3.55 13.89
#